data_AF-A0A239AFJ5-F1
#
_entry.id   AF-A0A239AFJ5-F1
#
_cell.length_a   1.000
_cell.length_b   1.000
_cell.length_c   1.000
_cell.angle_alpha   90.00
_cell.angle_beta   90.00
_cell.angle_gamma   90.00
#
_symmetry.space_group_name_H-M   'P 1'
#
loop_
_entity.id
_entity.type
_entity.pdbx_description
1 polymer ?
#
loop_
_entity_poly.entity_id
_entity_poly.type
_entity_poly.pdbx_seq_one_letter_code
_entity_poly.pdbx_strand_id
1 'polypeptide(L)'
;MRRIETRSILDATQQANQPLAAARLFGWHHALFSTGCGLYLLEVGAWRTRFMQVVSGPMGQERVHYQAPPADAVDEQMQQFLAWCNGPTELGPVLKAGLAHFWFMTIHPFDDDKNRMARAIADFS
;
A
#
# COMPACT_ATOMS: atom_id res chain seq x y z
N MET A 1 -3.30 22.06 7.61
CA MET A 1 -3.23 20.92 6.68
C MET A 1 -2.44 19.78 7.33
N ARG A 2 -3.00 19.12 8.37
CA ARG A 2 -2.26 18.19 9.26
C ARG A 2 -3.15 17.08 9.87
N ARG A 3 -4.31 16.77 9.28
CA ARG A 3 -5.38 15.95 9.90
C ARG A 3 -5.65 14.57 9.26
N ILE A 4 -5.00 14.23 8.15
CA ILE A 4 -5.40 13.05 7.35
C ILE A 4 -4.47 11.85 7.59
N GLU A 5 -3.16 12.08 7.78
CA GLU A 5 -2.16 11.03 8.08
C GLU A 5 -2.43 10.29 9.39
N THR A 6 -3.18 10.91 10.31
CA THR A 6 -3.40 10.36 11.65
C THR A 6 -4.29 9.13 11.64
N ARG A 7 -5.23 8.99 10.69
CA ARG A 7 -6.30 7.99 10.83
C ARG A 7 -5.85 6.56 10.53
N SER A 8 -5.01 6.36 9.51
CA SER A 8 -4.46 5.03 9.19
C SER A 8 -3.42 4.58 10.21
N ILE A 9 -2.51 5.46 10.64
CA ILE A 9 -1.50 5.14 11.66
C ILE A 9 -2.14 4.90 13.03
N LEU A 10 -3.15 5.70 13.40
CA LEU A 10 -3.90 5.49 14.64
C LEU A 10 -4.64 4.15 14.62
N ASP A 11 -5.26 3.80 13.50
CA ASP A 11 -5.92 2.51 13.35
C ASP A 11 -4.92 1.35 13.39
N ALA A 12 -3.78 1.45 12.69
CA ALA A 12 -2.72 0.45 12.70
C ALA A 12 -2.19 0.20 14.12
N THR A 13 -1.96 1.26 14.89
CA THR A 13 -1.42 1.18 16.26
C THR A 13 -2.45 0.78 17.31
N GLN A 14 -3.66 1.34 17.28
CA GLN A 14 -4.70 1.04 18.28
C GLN A 14 -5.39 -0.30 18.05
N GLN A 15 -5.41 -0.78 16.80
CA GLN A 15 -6.03 -2.05 16.42
C GLN A 15 -4.98 -3.01 15.83
N ALA A 16 -3.76 -3.00 16.37
CA ALA A 16 -2.67 -3.91 15.96
C ALA A 16 -3.02 -5.39 16.18
N ASN A 17 -3.88 -5.69 17.15
CA ASN A 17 -4.33 -7.05 17.43
C ASN A 17 -5.42 -7.56 16.46
N GLN A 18 -5.94 -6.70 15.57
CA GLN A 18 -6.88 -7.11 14.53
C GLN A 18 -6.12 -7.43 13.24
N PRO A 19 -6.52 -8.48 12.50
CA PRO A 19 -5.85 -8.83 11.26
C PRO A 19 -5.90 -7.70 10.23
N LEU A 20 -4.84 -7.57 9.45
CA LEU A 20 -4.80 -6.70 8.28
C LEU A 20 -5.65 -7.33 7.18
N ALA A 21 -6.60 -6.58 6.63
CA ALA A 21 -7.52 -7.04 5.60
C ALA A 21 -7.64 -6.03 4.46
N ALA A 22 -8.02 -6.50 3.27
CA ALA A 22 -8.24 -5.65 2.10
C ALA A 22 -9.18 -4.48 2.41
N ALA A 23 -10.33 -4.75 3.03
CA ALA A 23 -11.29 -3.72 3.42
C ALA A 23 -10.71 -2.66 4.38
N ARG A 24 -9.80 -3.06 5.27
CA ARG A 24 -9.11 -2.16 6.19
C ARG A 24 -8.15 -1.24 5.43
N LEU A 25 -7.38 -1.81 4.50
CA LEU A 25 -6.51 -1.04 3.59
C LEU A 25 -7.30 -0.09 2.69
N PHE A 26 -8.45 -0.53 2.18
CA PHE A 26 -9.37 0.31 1.40
C PHE A 26 -9.91 1.48 2.24
N GLY A 27 -10.30 1.23 3.49
CA GLY A 27 -10.72 2.27 4.43
C GLY A 27 -9.60 3.28 4.70
N TRP A 28 -8.36 2.82 4.87
CA TRP A 28 -7.19 3.69 5.02
C TRP A 28 -6.96 4.54 3.76
N HIS A 29 -7.00 3.94 2.57
CA HIS A 29 -6.84 4.64 1.31
C HIS A 29 -7.95 5.68 1.10
N HIS A 30 -9.21 5.33 1.39
CA HIS A 30 -10.33 6.26 1.30
C HIS A 30 -10.18 7.46 2.23
N ALA A 31 -9.68 7.25 3.45
CA ALA A 31 -9.42 8.34 4.38
C ALA A 31 -8.40 9.36 3.83
N LEU A 32 -7.38 8.91 3.09
CA LEU A 32 -6.33 9.76 2.50
C LEU A 32 -6.88 10.71 1.42
N PHE A 33 -7.88 10.28 0.64
CA PHE A 33 -8.41 11.04 -0.50
C PHE A 33 -9.80 11.67 -0.24
N SER A 34 -10.22 11.73 1.01
CA SER A 34 -11.55 12.22 1.44
C SER A 34 -11.89 13.68 1.07
N THR A 35 -10.93 14.46 0.55
CA THR A 35 -11.14 15.84 0.05
C THR A 35 -11.08 15.98 -1.48
N GLY A 36 -11.05 14.87 -2.23
CA GLY A 36 -10.99 14.87 -3.69
C GLY A 36 -9.58 15.11 -4.23
N CYS A 37 -9.20 14.31 -5.23
CA CYS A 37 -7.98 14.50 -6.02
C CYS A 37 -8.32 15.37 -7.24
N GLY A 38 -7.75 16.57 -7.31
CA GLY A 38 -8.21 17.61 -8.23
C GLY A 38 -8.04 17.34 -9.73
N LEU A 39 -7.32 16.30 -10.18
CA LEU A 39 -6.94 16.20 -11.60
C LEU A 39 -6.80 14.78 -12.19
N TYR A 40 -7.08 13.70 -11.47
CA TYR A 40 -7.02 12.33 -12.02
C TYR A 40 -8.18 11.46 -11.55
N LEU A 41 -8.69 10.62 -12.46
CA LEU A 41 -9.59 9.51 -12.14
C LEU A 41 -8.80 8.47 -11.32
N LEU A 42 -8.62 8.71 -10.04
CA LEU A 42 -8.00 7.75 -9.12
C LEU A 42 -9.06 6.78 -8.61
N GLU A 43 -8.75 5.48 -8.67
CA GLU A 43 -9.56 4.46 -8.00
C GLU A 43 -9.29 4.53 -6.49
N VAL A 44 -10.20 5.18 -5.76
CA VAL A 44 -10.06 5.33 -4.31
C VAL A 44 -10.68 4.15 -3.59
N GLY A 45 -9.86 3.41 -2.83
CA GLY A 45 -10.34 2.33 -1.97
C GLY A 45 -10.58 1.02 -2.74
N ALA A 46 -9.89 0.84 -3.85
CA ALA A 46 -9.85 -0.39 -4.63
C ALA A 46 -8.41 -0.63 -5.09
N TRP A 47 -8.09 -1.87 -5.48
CA TRP A 47 -6.82 -2.14 -6.15
C TRP A 47 -6.78 -1.43 -7.50
N ARG A 48 -5.59 -1.02 -7.93
CA ARG A 48 -5.41 -0.40 -9.24
C ARG A 48 -5.80 -1.35 -10.36
N THR A 49 -6.46 -0.80 -11.38
CA THR A 49 -6.66 -1.47 -12.67
C THR A 49 -5.59 -1.10 -13.71
N ARG A 50 -4.74 -0.12 -13.39
CA ARG A 50 -3.76 0.44 -14.33
C ARG A 50 -2.39 -0.20 -14.19
N PHE A 51 -1.62 -0.10 -15.27
CA PHE A 51 -0.21 -0.47 -15.30
C PHE A 51 0.67 0.54 -14.54
N MET A 52 1.75 0.07 -13.91
CA MET A 52 2.59 0.91 -13.04
C MET A 52 4.09 0.60 -13.21
N GLN A 53 4.87 1.65 -13.45
CA GLN A 53 6.34 1.60 -13.56
C GLN A 53 6.97 2.73 -12.76
N VAL A 54 8.20 2.49 -12.29
CA VAL A 54 9.11 3.54 -11.82
C VAL A 54 10.07 3.82 -12.96
N VAL A 55 9.97 5.01 -13.54
CA VAL A 55 10.78 5.43 -14.68
C VAL A 55 11.58 6.69 -14.36
N SER A 56 12.67 6.90 -15.09
CA SER A 56 13.41 8.17 -15.09
C SER A 56 13.73 8.59 -16.52
N GLY A 57 13.98 9.88 -16.75
CA GLY A 57 14.32 10.41 -18.06
C GLY A 57 13.20 11.28 -18.63
N PRO A 58 13.46 12.00 -19.74
CA PRO A 58 12.45 12.81 -20.40
C PRO A 58 11.40 11.93 -21.08
N MET A 59 10.23 12.51 -21.33
CA MET A 59 9.12 11.82 -22.00
C MET A 59 9.57 11.30 -23.38
N GLY A 60 9.32 10.01 -23.65
CA GLY A 60 9.74 9.31 -24.86
C GLY A 60 11.17 8.74 -24.83
N GLN A 61 11.94 8.96 -23.76
CA GLN A 61 13.25 8.31 -23.52
C GLN A 61 13.33 7.78 -22.07
N GLU A 62 12.23 7.23 -21.59
CA GLU A 62 12.12 6.71 -20.25
C GLU A 62 12.98 5.45 -20.07
N ARG A 63 13.83 5.46 -19.04
CA ARG A 63 14.45 4.27 -18.50
C ARG A 63 13.57 3.70 -17.40
N VAL A 64 13.09 2.46 -17.59
CA VAL A 64 12.33 1.72 -16.59
C VAL A 64 13.31 1.14 -15.56
N HIS A 65 13.12 1.51 -14.29
CA HIS A 65 13.88 0.96 -13.14
C HIS A 65 13.15 -0.19 -12.46
N TYR A 66 11.82 -0.09 -12.42
CA TYR A 66 10.98 -1.10 -11.82
C TYR A 66 9.63 -1.16 -12.54
N GLN A 67 9.10 -2.37 -12.65
CA GLN A 67 7.76 -2.64 -13.14
C GLN A 67 7.03 -3.44 -12.07
N ALA A 68 5.91 -2.90 -11.59
CA ALA A 68 5.06 -3.60 -10.64
C ALA A 68 4.36 -4.80 -11.32
N PRO A 69 3.82 -5.75 -10.55
CA PRO A 69 3.01 -6.83 -11.11
C PRO A 69 1.88 -6.31 -12.02
N PRO A 70 1.47 -7.08 -13.04
CA PRO A 70 0.27 -6.78 -13.81
C PRO A 70 -0.95 -6.52 -12.92
N ALA A 71 -1.87 -5.64 -13.35
CA ALA A 71 -3.01 -5.22 -12.53
C ALA A 71 -3.95 -6.39 -12.16
N ASP A 72 -4.14 -7.33 -13.07
CA ASP A 72 -4.92 -8.57 -12.87
C ASP A 72 -4.30 -9.52 -11.84
N ALA A 73 -2.99 -9.44 -11.60
CA ALA A 73 -2.30 -10.21 -10.57
C ALA A 73 -2.31 -9.54 -9.18
N VAL A 74 -2.71 -8.27 -9.07
CA VAL A 74 -2.61 -7.51 -7.80
C VAL A 74 -3.44 -8.14 -6.69
N ASP A 75 -4.66 -8.59 -6.99
CA ASP A 75 -5.54 -9.16 -5.97
C ASP A 75 -4.95 -10.44 -5.37
N GLU A 76 -4.47 -11.36 -6.21
CA GLU A 76 -3.82 -12.59 -5.77
C GLU A 76 -2.54 -12.30 -4.94
N GLN A 77 -1.71 -11.37 -5.41
CA GLN A 77 -0.49 -10.95 -4.70
C GLN A 77 -0.82 -10.34 -3.33
N MET A 78 -1.88 -9.54 -3.24
CA MET A 78 -2.33 -8.95 -1.98
C MET A 78 -2.90 -9.99 -1.02
N GLN A 79 -3.61 -11.01 -1.52
CA GLN A 79 -4.08 -12.11 -0.68
C GLN A 79 -2.91 -12.87 -0.04
N GLN A 80 -1.87 -13.17 -0.82
CA GLN A 80 -0.66 -13.84 -0.32
C GLN A 80 0.08 -12.98 0.71
N PHE A 81 0.25 -11.69 0.42
CA PHE A 81 0.85 -10.71 1.33
C PHE A 81 0.08 -10.62 2.66
N LEU A 82 -1.25 -10.46 2.60
CA LEU A 82 -2.09 -10.34 3.80
C LEU A 82 -2.07 -11.62 4.64
N ALA A 83 -2.09 -12.79 4.00
CA ALA A 83 -1.97 -14.08 4.69
C ALA A 83 -0.63 -14.18 5.42
N TRP A 84 0.48 -13.78 4.77
CA TRP A 84 1.79 -13.77 5.39
C TRP A 84 1.90 -12.75 6.54
N CYS A 85 1.42 -11.51 6.34
CA CYS A 85 1.47 -10.46 7.36
C CYS A 85 0.75 -10.87 8.64
N ASN A 86 -0.42 -11.50 8.52
CA ASN A 86 -1.21 -11.97 9.65
C ASN A 86 -0.74 -13.31 10.22
N GLY A 87 0.12 -14.01 9.50
CA GLY A 87 0.63 -15.32 9.89
C GLY A 87 1.69 -15.26 11.00
N PRO A 88 1.97 -16.41 11.64
CA PRO A 88 3.11 -16.53 12.54
C PRO A 88 4.42 -16.30 11.77
N THR A 89 5.42 -15.75 12.44
CA THR A 89 6.75 -15.55 11.85
C THR A 89 7.82 -15.78 12.90
N GLU A 90 8.98 -16.27 12.47
CA GLU A 90 10.19 -16.37 13.28
C GLU A 90 11.04 -15.08 13.22
N LEU A 91 10.66 -14.14 12.35
CA LEU A 91 11.34 -12.85 12.22
C LEU A 91 11.10 -11.98 13.44
N GLY A 92 12.14 -11.29 13.90
CA GLY A 92 11.99 -10.23 14.89
C GLY A 92 11.10 -9.09 14.36
N PRO A 93 10.38 -8.35 15.23
CA PRO A 93 9.38 -7.34 14.82
C PRO A 93 9.90 -6.32 13.80
N VAL A 94 11.12 -5.81 14.00
CA VAL A 94 11.75 -4.82 13.08
C VAL A 94 11.96 -5.39 11.68
N LEU A 95 12.37 -6.66 11.58
CA LEU A 95 12.58 -7.32 10.30
C LEU A 95 11.24 -7.62 9.61
N LYS A 96 10.24 -8.05 10.37
CA LYS A 96 8.90 -8.28 9.83
C LYS A 96 8.30 -6.98 9.28
N ALA A 97 8.40 -5.88 10.03
CA ALA A 97 7.96 -4.55 9.59
C ALA A 97 8.68 -4.07 8.33
N GLY A 98 10.02 -4.23 8.27
CA GLY A 98 10.81 -3.88 7.08
C GLY A 98 10.41 -4.69 5.85
N LEU A 99 10.21 -6.00 6.01
CA LEU A 99 9.81 -6.88 4.91
C LEU A 99 8.37 -6.62 4.46
N ALA A 100 7.44 -6.38 5.40
CA ALA A 100 6.06 -6.02 5.09
C ALA A 100 5.99 -4.70 4.31
N HIS A 101 6.75 -3.69 4.74
CA HIS A 101 6.88 -2.42 4.03
C HIS A 101 7.39 -2.63 2.61
N PHE A 102 8.49 -3.36 2.45
CA PHE A 102 9.11 -3.60 1.16
C PHE A 102 8.19 -4.39 0.22
N TRP A 103 7.58 -5.48 0.70
CA TRP A 103 6.69 -6.31 -0.11
C TRP A 103 5.43 -5.56 -0.56
N PHE A 104 4.80 -4.79 0.32
CA PHE A 104 3.67 -3.95 -0.07
C PHE A 104 4.04 -2.95 -1.17
N MET A 105 5.24 -2.34 -1.06
CA MET A 105 5.76 -1.40 -2.05
C MET A 105 6.04 -2.04 -3.42
N THR A 106 6.43 -3.31 -3.47
CA THR A 106 6.67 -4.02 -4.74
C THR A 106 5.36 -4.45 -5.41
N ILE A 107 4.35 -4.89 -4.66
CA ILE A 107 3.02 -5.20 -5.24
C ILE A 107 2.39 -3.92 -5.83
N HIS A 108 2.59 -2.80 -5.13
CA HIS A 108 2.08 -1.47 -5.52
C HIS A 108 0.57 -1.50 -5.80
N PRO A 109 -0.27 -1.83 -4.80
CA PRO A 109 -1.65 -2.21 -5.07
C PRO A 109 -2.61 -1.03 -5.34
N PHE A 110 -2.21 0.21 -5.06
CA PHE A 110 -3.02 1.43 -5.25
C PHE A 110 -2.37 2.40 -6.24
N ASP A 111 -3.16 3.24 -6.90
CA ASP A 111 -2.66 4.23 -7.87
C ASP A 111 -1.84 5.36 -7.23
N ASP A 112 -2.11 5.73 -5.96
CA ASP A 112 -1.40 6.83 -5.28
C ASP A 112 -1.26 6.62 -3.74
N ASP A 113 -0.43 7.44 -3.07
CA ASP A 113 -0.16 7.49 -1.62
C ASP A 113 0.33 6.18 -0.93
N LYS A 114 0.87 5.24 -1.72
CA LYS A 114 1.53 3.98 -1.29
C LYS A 114 2.55 4.14 -0.14
N ASN A 115 3.30 5.23 -0.09
CA ASN A 115 4.33 5.46 0.94
C ASN A 115 3.72 5.64 2.34
N ARG A 116 2.58 6.32 2.43
CA ARG A 116 1.83 6.48 3.68
C ARG A 116 1.22 5.14 4.10
N MET A 117 0.69 4.41 3.11
CA MET A 117 0.24 3.01 3.15
C MET A 117 1.23 2.11 3.90
N ALA A 118 2.42 2.01 3.28
CA ALA A 118 3.49 1.13 3.69
C ALA A 118 4.04 1.46 5.09
N ARG A 119 4.01 2.73 5.51
CA ARG A 119 4.41 3.10 6.88
C ARG A 119 3.41 2.59 7.92
N ALA A 120 2.11 2.77 7.69
CA ALA A 120 1.09 2.25 8.61
C ALA A 120 1.14 0.70 8.72
N ILE A 121 1.44 0.01 7.62
CA ILE A 121 1.65 -1.44 7.61
C ILE A 121 2.90 -1.85 8.41
N ALA A 122 4.00 -1.09 8.29
CA ALA A 122 5.20 -1.34 9.07
C ALA A 122 4.94 -1.19 10.58
N ASP A 123 4.13 -0.20 10.98
CA ASP A 123 3.76 0.01 12.38
C ASP A 123 2.81 -1.08 12.93
N PHE A 124 2.05 -1.74 12.05
CA PHE A 124 1.18 -2.87 12.38
C PHE A 124 1.95 -4.20 12.59
N SER A 125 3.04 -4.40 11.83
CA SER A 125 3.65 -5.72 11.60
C SER A 125 4.48 -6.24 12.78
#